data_AF-A0A851SM15-F1
#
_entry.id   AF-A0A851SM15-F1
#
_cell.length_a   1.000
_cell.length_b   1.000
_cell.length_c   1.000
_cell.angle_alpha   90.00
_cell.angle_beta   90.00
_cell.angle_gamma   90.00
#
_symmetry.space_group_name_H-M   'P 1'
#
loop_
_entity.id
_entity.type
_entity.pdbx_description
1 polymer ?
#
loop_
_entity_poly.entity_id
_entity_poly.type
_entity_poly.pdbx_seq_one_letter_code
_entity_poly.pdbx_strand_id
1 'polypeptide(L)'
;MSSVKRLVYAVIHFLREQSQMDTFTPDEQESLEVAIQCLETVFKITLEDTHLASSQHLIEMFTNSIQKNDMMPLSRSLPEGVVKADQLKDEGNNHMKEENYGAAVDCYTRAIELDPNNAVYYCNRAAAQSKLNNFREAIKDCESAIAIDPKYSKAYGRMGLALTSVNKYEEAVTSYQKALDLDPENDSYKSNLKMAEQKLRDVSSPTGTGLGFDMASLINNPAFISMAASLMQNPQIQQLMSGMMSNAIGGPAAGVGGLSDLSSLIHAGQQFAQQIQQQNPELIEQLRNHIRSRYLSGSTEEHS
;
A
#
# COMPACT_ATOMS: atom_id res chain seq x y z
N MET A 1 18.16 17.31 34.94
CA MET A 1 17.54 17.37 36.29
C MET A 1 16.23 18.16 36.33
N SER A 2 16.09 19.29 35.61
CA SER A 2 14.87 20.12 35.62
C SER A 2 13.59 19.36 35.24
N SER A 3 13.60 18.53 34.19
CA SER A 3 12.40 17.80 33.74
C SER A 3 11.90 16.75 34.73
N VAL A 4 12.81 16.08 35.46
CA VAL A 4 12.44 15.10 36.50
C VAL A 4 11.78 15.82 37.68
N LYS A 5 12.34 16.96 38.10
CA LYS A 5 11.73 17.77 39.16
C LYS A 5 10.36 18.33 38.76
N ARG A 6 10.18 18.74 37.51
CA ARG A 6 8.88 19.16 36.96
C ARG A 6 7.83 18.05 37.00
N LEU A 7 8.21 16.83 36.63
CA LEU A 7 7.32 15.68 36.70
C LEU A 7 6.92 15.36 38.14
N VAL A 8 7.89 15.30 39.06
CA VAL A 8 7.62 15.03 40.48
C VAL A 8 6.75 16.14 41.09
N TYR A 9 7.01 17.40 40.75
CA TYR A 9 6.17 18.53 41.17
C TYR A 9 4.71 18.37 40.69
N ALA A 10 4.51 17.99 39.42
CA ALA A 10 3.17 17.72 38.88
C ALA A 10 2.47 16.55 39.59
N VAL A 11 3.20 15.49 39.95
CA VAL A 11 2.68 14.35 40.73
C VAL A 11 2.29 14.79 42.14
N ILE A 12 3.14 15.55 42.84
CA ILE A 12 2.82 16.08 44.18
C ILE A 12 1.56 16.95 44.14
N HIS A 13 1.44 17.83 43.14
CA HIS A 13 0.26 18.67 42.98
C HIS A 13 -1.01 17.86 42.76
N PHE A 14 -0.94 16.85 41.88
CA PHE A 14 -2.05 15.93 41.64
C PHE A 14 -2.46 15.18 42.92
N LEU A 15 -1.51 14.59 43.65
CA LEU A 15 -1.81 13.86 44.90
C LEU A 15 -2.43 14.77 45.96
N ARG A 16 -2.01 16.04 46.06
CA ARG A 16 -2.63 17.03 46.95
C ARG A 16 -4.06 17.38 46.53
N GLU A 17 -4.32 17.55 45.23
CA GLU A 17 -5.69 17.75 44.72
C GLU A 17 -6.57 16.54 45.06
N GLN A 18 -6.07 15.31 44.91
CA GLN A 18 -6.80 14.09 45.27
C GLN A 18 -7.04 14.01 46.79
N SER A 19 -6.09 14.43 47.61
CA SER A 19 -6.23 14.44 49.08
C SER A 19 -7.31 15.39 49.59
N GLN A 20 -7.71 16.38 48.80
CA GLN A 20 -8.79 17.32 49.14
C GLN A 20 -10.17 16.83 48.69
N MET A 21 -10.24 15.72 47.97
CA MET A 21 -11.51 15.11 47.57
C MET A 21 -11.99 14.18 48.70
N ASP A 22 -13.28 14.23 49.04
CA ASP A 22 -13.93 13.38 50.06
C ASP A 22 -14.10 11.91 49.61
N THR A 23 -13.15 11.41 48.80
CA THR A 23 -13.19 10.09 48.16
C THR A 23 -12.39 9.03 48.92
N PHE A 24 -11.52 9.43 49.84
CA PHE A 24 -10.61 8.55 50.57
C PHE A 24 -11.02 8.38 52.03
N THR A 25 -10.78 7.20 52.59
CA THR A 25 -10.89 6.96 54.04
C THR A 25 -9.77 7.70 54.79
N PRO A 26 -9.91 7.94 56.11
CA PRO A 26 -8.87 8.61 56.90
C PRO A 26 -7.49 7.94 56.82
N ASP A 27 -7.44 6.60 56.83
CA ASP A 27 -6.19 5.83 56.73
C ASP A 27 -5.53 5.99 55.35
N GLU A 28 -6.34 6.08 54.29
CA GLU A 28 -5.86 6.33 52.92
C GLU A 28 -5.38 7.78 52.75
N GLN A 29 -6.02 8.75 53.42
CA GLN A 29 -5.56 10.15 53.45
C GLN A 29 -4.21 10.27 54.15
N GLU A 30 -4.01 9.61 55.29
CA GLU A 30 -2.71 9.57 55.97
C GLU A 30 -1.63 8.95 55.07
N SER A 31 -1.96 7.85 54.40
CA SER A 31 -1.05 7.18 53.45
C SER A 31 -0.66 8.09 52.27
N LEU A 32 -1.62 8.88 51.76
CA LEU A 32 -1.40 9.82 50.67
C LEU A 32 -0.51 11.00 51.10
N GLU A 33 -0.71 11.53 52.31
CA GLU A 33 0.13 12.57 52.89
C GLU A 33 1.58 12.09 53.07
N VAL A 34 1.78 10.87 53.57
CA VAL A 34 3.12 10.26 53.71
C VAL A 34 3.81 10.15 52.35
N ALA A 35 3.09 9.74 51.31
CA ALA A 35 3.63 9.63 49.96
C ALA A 35 4.09 11.00 49.41
N ILE A 36 3.29 12.05 49.64
CA ILE A 36 3.63 13.43 49.27
C ILE A 36 4.92 13.87 49.97
N GLN A 37 5.01 13.68 51.29
CA GLN A 37 6.19 14.07 52.08
C GLN A 37 7.46 13.32 51.65
N CYS A 38 7.34 12.03 51.30
CA CYS A 38 8.45 11.24 50.76
C CYS A 38 8.99 11.85 49.47
N LEU A 39 8.10 12.23 48.54
CA LEU A 39 8.48 12.83 47.26
C LEU A 39 9.11 14.21 47.44
N GLU A 40 8.54 15.06 48.29
CA GLU A 40 9.08 16.38 48.61
C GLU A 40 10.50 16.29 49.18
N THR A 41 10.71 15.35 50.11
CA THR A 41 12.00 15.14 50.78
C THR A 41 13.06 14.62 49.82
N VAL A 42 12.75 13.56 49.06
CA VAL A 42 13.73 12.91 48.16
C VAL A 42 14.15 13.85 47.03
N PHE A 43 13.21 14.60 46.46
CA PHE A 43 13.47 15.45 45.30
C PHE A 43 13.80 16.90 45.65
N LYS A 44 13.72 17.27 46.94
CA LYS A 44 13.90 18.64 47.43
C LYS A 44 13.00 19.60 46.65
N ILE A 45 11.71 19.37 46.77
CA ILE A 45 10.64 20.12 46.10
C ILE A 45 9.64 20.57 47.16
N THR A 46 9.15 21.79 47.00
CA THR A 46 8.14 22.42 47.86
C THR A 46 7.05 23.05 47.00
N LEU A 47 5.92 23.40 47.61
CA LEU A 47 4.83 24.14 46.95
C LEU A 47 5.24 25.53 46.43
N GLU A 48 6.35 26.08 46.92
CA GLU A 48 6.86 27.39 46.51
C GLU A 48 7.61 27.33 45.17
N ASP A 49 7.95 26.11 44.70
CA ASP A 49 8.66 25.86 43.45
C ASP A 49 7.76 26.01 42.20
N THR A 50 6.97 27.08 42.14
CA THR A 50 6.02 27.38 41.04
C THR A 50 6.68 27.44 39.65
N HIS A 51 7.99 27.67 39.57
CA HIS A 51 8.79 27.58 38.34
C HIS A 51 8.84 26.16 37.73
N LEU A 52 8.45 25.14 38.50
CA LEU A 52 8.32 23.75 38.08
C LEU A 52 6.92 23.41 37.55
N ALA A 53 5.93 24.30 37.72
CA ALA A 53 4.57 24.07 37.30
C ALA A 53 4.46 23.90 35.77
N SER A 54 3.62 22.96 35.34
CA SER A 54 3.26 22.76 33.94
C SER A 54 2.07 23.63 33.56
N SER A 55 1.97 23.97 32.27
CA SER A 55 0.83 24.72 31.73
C SER A 55 -0.46 23.89 31.58
N GLN A 56 -0.39 22.59 31.82
CA GLN A 56 -1.49 21.63 31.72
C GLN A 56 -1.46 20.71 32.94
N HIS A 57 -2.63 20.21 33.37
CA HIS A 57 -2.71 19.27 34.49
C HIS A 57 -2.17 17.89 34.08
N LEU A 58 -1.56 17.18 35.04
CA LEU A 58 -0.96 15.87 34.79
C LEU A 58 -1.96 14.86 34.20
N ILE A 59 -3.22 14.90 34.66
CA ILE A 59 -4.29 14.02 34.16
C ILE A 59 -4.65 14.34 32.70
N GLU A 60 -4.65 15.61 32.30
CA GLU A 60 -4.90 16.03 30.92
C GLU A 60 -3.73 15.64 30.02
N MET A 61 -2.50 15.81 30.49
CA MET A 61 -1.31 15.35 29.76
C MET A 61 -1.35 13.84 29.53
N PHE A 62 -1.70 13.07 30.56
CA PHE A 62 -1.88 11.63 30.46
C PHE A 62 -3.00 11.25 29.48
N THR A 63 -4.18 11.84 29.62
CA THR A 63 -5.34 11.56 28.76
C THR A 63 -5.06 11.91 27.29
N ASN A 64 -4.42 13.05 27.04
CA ASN A 64 -4.01 13.48 25.69
C ASN A 64 -2.91 12.56 25.10
N SER A 65 -2.03 12.00 25.95
CA SER A 65 -1.02 11.05 25.50
C SER A 65 -1.62 9.72 25.08
N ILE A 66 -2.66 9.24 25.79
CA ILE A 66 -3.39 8.02 25.42
C ILE A 66 -4.12 8.23 24.09
N GLN A 67 -4.85 9.34 23.93
CA GLN A 67 -5.57 9.64 22.69
C GLN A 67 -4.66 9.80 21.45
N LYS A 68 -3.40 10.21 21.64
CA LYS A 68 -2.41 10.30 20.55
C LYS A 68 -1.66 8.99 20.29
N ASN A 69 -1.64 8.05 21.24
CA ASN A 69 -0.83 6.81 21.19
C ASN A 69 -1.67 5.51 21.08
N ASP A 70 -2.89 5.55 20.53
CA ASP A 70 -3.63 4.34 20.11
C ASP A 70 -2.89 3.47 19.05
N MET A 71 -1.61 3.76 18.75
CA MET A 71 -0.75 2.99 17.85
C MET A 71 0.56 2.45 18.47
N MET A 72 0.81 2.56 19.79
CA MET A 72 1.94 1.83 20.42
C MET A 72 1.77 1.65 21.94
N PRO A 73 1.49 0.43 22.45
CA PRO A 73 1.71 0.11 23.85
C PRO A 73 3.20 -0.22 24.08
N LEU A 74 3.86 0.57 24.92
CA LEU A 74 5.18 0.28 25.47
C LEU A 74 5.05 -0.82 26.55
N SER A 75 4.63 -2.04 26.18
CA SER A 75 4.70 -3.20 27.09
C SER A 75 6.07 -3.86 26.93
N ARG A 76 6.93 -3.66 27.92
CA ARG A 76 8.11 -4.51 28.08
C ARG A 76 7.60 -5.86 28.59
N SER A 77 7.38 -6.81 27.69
CA SER A 77 6.89 -8.15 28.01
C SER A 77 7.83 -8.85 28.99
N LEU A 78 7.26 -9.44 30.06
CA LEU A 78 8.01 -10.25 31.04
C LEU A 78 8.60 -11.48 30.33
N PRO A 79 9.77 -12.00 30.74
CA PRO A 79 10.43 -13.12 30.07
C PRO A 79 9.53 -14.36 29.85
N GLU A 80 8.61 -14.64 30.77
CA GLU A 80 7.62 -15.72 30.64
C GLU A 80 6.60 -15.48 29.52
N GLY A 81 6.21 -14.22 29.31
CA GLY A 81 5.29 -13.82 28.25
C GLY A 81 5.88 -14.04 26.86
N VAL A 82 7.17 -13.75 26.69
CA VAL A 82 7.90 -13.97 25.43
C VAL A 82 7.99 -15.47 25.10
N VAL A 83 8.33 -16.32 26.08
CA VAL A 83 8.38 -17.78 25.87
C VAL A 83 7.02 -18.32 25.46
N LYS A 84 5.94 -17.86 26.10
CA LYS A 84 4.58 -18.28 25.77
C LYS A 84 4.13 -17.76 24.39
N ALA A 85 4.52 -16.54 24.03
CA ALA A 85 4.26 -15.99 22.69
C ALA A 85 4.94 -16.83 21.60
N ASP A 86 6.18 -17.27 21.83
CA ASP A 86 6.90 -18.14 20.91
C ASP A 86 6.27 -19.53 20.75
N GLN A 87 5.77 -20.12 21.84
CA GLN A 87 5.01 -21.37 21.79
C GLN A 87 3.74 -21.23 20.95
N LEU A 88 2.98 -20.13 21.14
CA LEU A 88 1.80 -19.84 20.33
C LEU A 88 2.14 -19.62 18.85
N LYS A 89 3.27 -18.96 18.55
CA LYS A 89 3.77 -18.86 17.17
C LYS A 89 4.06 -20.25 16.59
N ASP A 90 4.69 -21.14 17.34
CA ASP A 90 4.99 -22.49 16.86
C ASP A 90 3.73 -23.35 16.67
N GLU A 91 2.74 -23.22 17.54
CA GLU A 91 1.41 -23.82 17.37
C GLU A 91 0.71 -23.28 16.12
N GLY A 92 0.73 -21.96 15.91
CA GLY A 92 0.22 -21.33 14.69
C GLY A 92 0.94 -21.83 13.43
N ASN A 93 2.26 -22.06 13.50
CA ASN A 93 3.04 -22.63 12.39
C ASN A 93 2.62 -24.07 12.09
N ASN A 94 2.22 -24.85 13.09
CA ASN A 94 1.71 -26.21 12.89
C ASN A 94 0.33 -26.17 12.22
N HIS A 95 -0.58 -25.31 12.69
CA HIS A 95 -1.86 -25.09 12.02
C HIS A 95 -1.70 -24.61 10.56
N MET A 96 -0.69 -23.81 10.26
CA MET A 96 -0.36 -23.46 8.86
C MET A 96 0.00 -24.68 8.01
N LYS A 97 0.72 -25.67 8.56
CA LYS A 97 1.07 -26.91 7.85
C LYS A 97 -0.13 -27.83 7.65
N GLU A 98 -1.09 -27.79 8.58
CA GLU A 98 -2.37 -28.49 8.52
C GLU A 98 -3.41 -27.78 7.65
N GLU A 99 -3.04 -26.64 7.05
CA GLU A 99 -3.94 -25.76 6.29
C GLU A 99 -5.13 -25.20 7.10
N ASN A 100 -5.07 -25.29 8.44
CA ASN A 100 -6.04 -24.68 9.34
C ASN A 100 -5.69 -23.21 9.60
N TYR A 101 -5.89 -22.38 8.58
CA TYR A 101 -5.46 -20.98 8.60
C TYR A 101 -6.19 -20.12 9.64
N GLY A 102 -7.45 -20.45 9.98
CA GLY A 102 -8.20 -19.74 11.03
C GLY A 102 -7.56 -19.92 12.41
N ALA A 103 -7.29 -21.16 12.80
CA ALA A 103 -6.61 -21.45 14.06
C ALA A 103 -5.19 -20.87 14.10
N ALA A 104 -4.50 -20.83 12.95
CA ALA A 104 -3.21 -20.17 12.85
C ALA A 104 -3.30 -18.66 13.14
N VAL A 105 -4.31 -17.95 12.59
CA VAL A 105 -4.57 -16.54 12.89
C VAL A 105 -4.81 -16.31 14.38
N ASP A 106 -5.60 -17.18 15.03
CA ASP A 106 -5.89 -17.06 16.46
C ASP A 106 -4.62 -17.22 17.30
N CYS A 107 -3.78 -18.20 16.97
CA CYS A 107 -2.51 -18.44 17.66
C CYS A 107 -1.57 -17.24 17.53
N TYR A 108 -1.38 -16.70 16.32
CA TYR A 108 -0.53 -15.53 16.12
C TYR A 108 -1.11 -14.27 16.78
N THR A 109 -2.43 -14.12 16.82
CA THR A 109 -3.09 -13.00 17.51
C THR A 109 -2.78 -13.03 19.01
N ARG A 110 -2.91 -14.20 19.63
CA ARG A 110 -2.55 -14.38 21.05
C ARG A 110 -1.04 -14.20 21.29
N ALA A 111 -0.18 -14.56 20.35
CA ALA A 111 1.26 -14.28 20.44
C ALA A 111 1.55 -12.77 20.41
N ILE A 112 0.87 -12.03 19.53
CA ILE A 112 0.97 -10.57 19.42
C ILE A 112 0.48 -9.87 20.69
N GLU A 113 -0.60 -10.35 21.30
CA GLU A 113 -1.11 -9.80 22.57
C GLU A 113 -0.09 -9.93 23.72
N LEU A 114 0.72 -10.99 23.72
CA LEU A 114 1.75 -11.24 24.73
C LEU A 114 3.05 -10.48 24.45
N ASP A 115 3.44 -10.36 23.18
CA ASP A 115 4.62 -9.63 22.75
C ASP A 115 4.36 -8.88 21.43
N PRO A 116 3.86 -7.63 21.51
CA PRO A 116 3.45 -6.84 20.35
C PRO A 116 4.64 -6.27 19.56
N ASN A 117 5.87 -6.43 20.04
CA ASN A 117 7.06 -5.85 19.41
C ASN A 117 7.84 -6.89 18.57
N ASN A 118 7.20 -7.99 18.19
CA ASN A 118 7.82 -9.05 17.40
C ASN A 118 7.25 -9.09 15.97
N ALA A 119 8.03 -8.60 15.00
CA ALA A 119 7.66 -8.54 13.59
C ALA A 119 7.31 -9.92 12.99
N VAL A 120 7.85 -11.00 13.53
CA VAL A 120 7.61 -12.37 13.02
C VAL A 120 6.15 -12.77 13.21
N TYR A 121 5.52 -12.42 14.34
CA TYR A 121 4.15 -12.83 14.62
C TYR A 121 3.17 -12.15 13.66
N TYR A 122 3.31 -10.84 13.44
CA TYR A 122 2.53 -10.11 12.44
C TYR A 122 2.77 -10.66 11.03
N CYS A 123 4.03 -10.86 10.63
CA CYS A 123 4.34 -11.41 9.31
C CYS A 123 3.78 -12.82 9.09
N ASN A 124 3.73 -13.65 10.13
CA ASN A 124 3.12 -14.97 10.07
C ASN A 124 1.59 -14.91 10.05
N ARG A 125 0.97 -14.00 10.81
CA ARG A 125 -0.47 -13.76 10.73
C ARG A 125 -0.89 -13.26 9.35
N ALA A 126 -0.12 -12.36 8.75
CA ALA A 126 -0.33 -11.91 7.37
C ALA A 126 -0.32 -13.08 6.36
N ALA A 127 0.52 -14.10 6.60
CA ALA A 127 0.54 -15.33 5.81
C ALA A 127 -0.80 -16.06 5.86
N ALA A 128 -1.30 -16.28 7.08
CA ALA A 128 -2.54 -17.00 7.33
C ALA A 128 -3.75 -16.21 6.79
N GLN A 129 -3.79 -14.90 7.03
CA GLN A 129 -4.81 -14.00 6.48
C GLN A 129 -4.83 -14.02 4.95
N SER A 130 -3.66 -14.03 4.29
CA SER A 130 -3.60 -14.15 2.82
C SER A 130 -4.15 -15.48 2.32
N LYS A 131 -3.94 -16.58 3.05
CA LYS A 131 -4.53 -17.90 2.71
C LYS A 131 -6.04 -17.94 2.90
N LEU A 132 -6.58 -17.09 3.77
CA LEU A 132 -8.02 -16.88 3.95
C LEU A 132 -8.61 -15.83 2.98
N ASN A 133 -7.80 -15.27 2.08
CA ASN A 133 -8.16 -14.15 1.18
C ASN A 133 -8.48 -12.82 1.91
N ASN A 134 -8.11 -12.70 3.18
CA ASN A 134 -8.22 -11.47 3.98
C ASN A 134 -7.02 -10.55 3.68
N PHE A 135 -6.92 -10.09 2.43
CA PHE A 135 -5.73 -9.39 1.96
C PHE A 135 -5.54 -8.00 2.60
N ARG A 136 -6.62 -7.32 3.00
CA ARG A 136 -6.52 -6.00 3.65
C ARG A 136 -5.94 -6.12 5.05
N GLU A 137 -6.34 -7.15 5.79
CA GLU A 137 -5.81 -7.49 7.10
C GLU A 137 -4.33 -7.94 6.98
N ALA A 138 -4.01 -8.72 5.96
CA ALA A 138 -2.63 -9.11 5.68
C ALA A 138 -1.72 -7.90 5.40
N ILE A 139 -2.21 -6.88 4.69
CA ILE A 139 -1.47 -5.62 4.45
C ILE A 139 -1.19 -4.91 5.78
N LYS A 140 -2.20 -4.72 6.64
CA LYS A 140 -2.03 -4.08 7.96
C LYS A 140 -1.03 -4.81 8.85
N ASP A 141 -1.06 -6.14 8.82
CA ASP A 141 -0.09 -6.96 9.55
C ASP A 141 1.32 -6.80 8.97
N CYS A 142 1.48 -6.71 7.65
CA CYS A 142 2.78 -6.44 7.03
C CYS A 142 3.30 -5.04 7.39
N GLU A 143 2.44 -4.01 7.37
CA GLU A 143 2.79 -2.64 7.79
C GLU A 143 3.27 -2.62 9.25
N SER A 144 2.58 -3.33 10.14
CA SER A 144 2.97 -3.47 11.55
C SER A 144 4.33 -4.18 11.69
N ALA A 145 4.54 -5.28 10.96
CA ALA A 145 5.81 -6.00 10.94
C ALA A 145 6.97 -5.12 10.44
N ILE A 146 6.74 -4.32 9.39
CA ILE A 146 7.73 -3.39 8.82
C ILE A 146 8.03 -2.23 9.77
N ALA A 147 7.02 -1.71 10.48
CA ALA A 147 7.21 -0.67 11.48
C ALA A 147 8.10 -1.15 12.65
N ILE A 148 7.98 -2.43 13.03
CA ILE A 148 8.80 -3.06 14.05
C ILE A 148 10.21 -3.39 13.54
N ASP A 149 10.32 -4.05 12.38
CA ASP A 149 11.59 -4.38 11.75
C ASP A 149 11.60 -3.98 10.26
N PRO A 150 12.11 -2.78 9.94
CA PRO A 150 12.22 -2.30 8.56
C PRO A 150 13.20 -3.09 7.67
N LYS A 151 13.97 -4.04 8.22
CA LYS A 151 14.88 -4.90 7.46
C LYS A 151 14.29 -6.28 7.21
N TYR A 152 13.04 -6.52 7.60
CA TYR A 152 12.43 -7.83 7.44
C TYR A 152 11.88 -8.07 6.03
N SER A 153 12.73 -8.58 5.13
CA SER A 153 12.41 -8.81 3.71
C SER A 153 11.10 -9.58 3.48
N LYS A 154 10.80 -10.58 4.31
CA LYS A 154 9.58 -11.40 4.23
C LYS A 154 8.30 -10.57 4.39
N ALA A 155 8.31 -9.54 5.24
CA ALA A 155 7.14 -8.69 5.42
C ALA A 155 6.83 -7.90 4.14
N TYR A 156 7.85 -7.31 3.50
CA TYR A 156 7.70 -6.63 2.22
C TYR A 156 7.23 -7.57 1.09
N GLY A 157 7.80 -8.77 0.99
CA GLY A 157 7.40 -9.75 -0.01
C GLY A 157 5.94 -10.21 0.15
N ARG A 158 5.47 -10.40 1.39
CA ARG A 158 4.06 -10.72 1.67
C ARG A 158 3.14 -9.53 1.44
N MET A 159 3.58 -8.31 1.77
CA MET A 159 2.84 -7.09 1.48
C MET A 159 2.60 -6.94 -0.02
N GLY A 160 3.65 -7.13 -0.83
CA GLY A 160 3.54 -7.13 -2.29
C GLY A 160 2.54 -8.17 -2.80
N LEU A 161 2.50 -9.36 -2.21
CA LEU A 161 1.53 -10.41 -2.58
C LEU A 161 0.10 -9.98 -2.28
N ALA A 162 -0.16 -9.50 -1.07
CA ALA A 162 -1.48 -9.04 -0.68
C ALA A 162 -1.95 -7.83 -1.49
N LEU A 163 -1.04 -6.88 -1.79
CA LEU A 163 -1.31 -5.71 -2.65
C LEU A 163 -1.68 -6.11 -4.07
N THR A 164 -0.95 -7.07 -4.67
CA THR A 164 -1.30 -7.63 -5.99
C THR A 164 -2.71 -8.23 -5.97
N SER A 165 -3.09 -8.97 -4.92
CA SER A 165 -4.42 -9.58 -4.79
C SER A 165 -5.56 -8.55 -4.69
N VAL A 166 -5.28 -7.33 -4.24
CA VAL A 166 -6.25 -6.22 -4.20
C VAL A 166 -6.07 -5.23 -5.34
N ASN A 167 -5.37 -5.62 -6.41
CA ASN A 167 -5.10 -4.83 -7.62
C ASN A 167 -4.30 -3.53 -7.41
N LYS A 168 -3.59 -3.39 -6.28
CA LYS A 168 -2.71 -2.24 -6.00
C LYS A 168 -1.31 -2.49 -6.56
N TYR A 169 -1.21 -2.58 -7.88
CA TYR A 169 0.01 -3.09 -8.55
C TYR A 169 1.23 -2.19 -8.39
N GLU A 170 1.07 -0.86 -8.36
CA GLU A 170 2.18 0.08 -8.16
C GLU A 170 2.79 -0.04 -6.75
N GLU A 171 1.94 -0.10 -5.72
CA GLU A 171 2.36 -0.34 -4.33
C GLU A 171 3.01 -1.73 -4.18
N ALA A 172 2.49 -2.74 -4.89
CA ALA A 172 3.05 -4.09 -4.89
C ALA A 172 4.47 -4.13 -5.49
N VAL A 173 4.69 -3.49 -6.64
CA VAL A 173 6.01 -3.35 -7.28
C VAL A 173 7.00 -2.71 -6.31
N THR A 174 6.62 -1.60 -5.67
CA THR A 174 7.45 -0.92 -4.68
C THR A 174 7.83 -1.85 -3.51
N SER A 175 6.86 -2.63 -3.03
CA SER A 175 7.07 -3.58 -1.93
C SER A 175 8.01 -4.71 -2.32
N TYR A 176 7.85 -5.30 -3.51
CA TYR A 176 8.74 -6.36 -3.99
C TYR A 176 10.16 -5.86 -4.26
N GLN A 177 10.30 -4.65 -4.82
CA GLN A 177 11.62 -4.04 -5.02
C GLN A 177 12.32 -3.88 -3.67
N LYS A 178 11.61 -3.38 -2.65
CA LYS A 178 12.18 -3.26 -1.31
C LYS A 178 12.54 -4.62 -0.69
N ALA A 179 11.76 -5.67 -0.94
CA ALA A 179 12.07 -7.02 -0.52
C ALA A 179 13.36 -7.54 -1.18
N LEU A 180 13.55 -7.27 -2.48
CA LEU A 180 14.75 -7.63 -3.24
C LEU A 180 15.99 -6.81 -2.87
N ASP A 181 15.82 -5.54 -2.47
CA ASP A 181 16.94 -4.75 -1.95
C ASP A 181 17.51 -5.37 -0.65
N LEU A 182 16.66 -6.05 0.13
CA LEU A 182 17.01 -6.72 1.38
C LEU A 182 17.45 -8.19 1.17
N ASP A 183 16.88 -8.88 0.19
CA ASP A 183 17.17 -10.27 -0.17
C ASP A 183 17.21 -10.44 -1.71
N PRO A 184 18.34 -10.08 -2.36
CA PRO A 184 18.44 -10.03 -3.82
C PRO A 184 18.34 -11.37 -4.54
N GLU A 185 18.62 -12.47 -3.84
CA GLU A 185 18.66 -13.81 -4.42
C GLU A 185 17.32 -14.54 -4.35
N ASN A 186 16.27 -13.88 -3.84
CA ASN A 186 14.97 -14.51 -3.67
C ASN A 186 14.17 -14.60 -5.00
N ASP A 187 14.20 -15.78 -5.62
CA ASP A 187 13.51 -16.02 -6.90
C ASP A 187 11.99 -15.82 -6.85
N SER A 188 11.37 -16.03 -5.68
CA SER A 188 9.94 -15.76 -5.52
C SER A 188 9.64 -14.27 -5.62
N TYR A 189 10.47 -13.42 -5.03
CA TYR A 189 10.30 -11.96 -5.14
C TYR A 189 10.54 -11.48 -6.57
N LYS A 190 11.57 -11.99 -7.26
CA LYS A 190 11.83 -11.68 -8.68
C LYS A 190 10.63 -12.04 -9.57
N SER A 191 10.10 -13.25 -9.39
CA SER A 191 8.97 -13.76 -10.18
C SER A 191 7.69 -12.95 -9.90
N ASN A 192 7.40 -12.66 -8.64
CA ASN A 192 6.22 -11.92 -8.25
C ASN A 192 6.30 -10.43 -8.64
N LEU A 193 7.48 -9.81 -8.58
CA LEU A 193 7.73 -8.47 -9.09
C LEU A 193 7.37 -8.40 -10.57
N LYS A 194 7.94 -9.30 -11.39
CA LYS A 194 7.66 -9.36 -12.83
C LYS A 194 6.17 -9.52 -13.13
N MET A 195 5.47 -10.34 -12.35
CA MET A 195 4.01 -10.50 -12.47
C MET A 195 3.27 -9.20 -12.12
N ALA A 196 3.65 -8.52 -11.04
CA ALA A 196 3.05 -7.25 -10.64
C ALA A 196 3.28 -6.15 -11.68
N GLU A 197 4.48 -6.05 -12.25
CA GLU A 197 4.80 -5.13 -13.34
C GLU A 197 3.99 -5.41 -14.61
N GLN A 198 3.81 -6.69 -14.96
CA GLN A 198 2.97 -7.06 -16.10
C GLN A 198 1.52 -6.62 -15.86
N LYS A 199 0.95 -6.92 -14.69
CA LYS A 199 -0.40 -6.49 -14.32
C LYS A 199 -0.54 -4.98 -14.31
N LEU A 200 0.45 -4.25 -13.79
CA LEU A 200 0.47 -2.80 -13.82
C LEU A 200 0.45 -2.27 -15.26
N ARG A 201 1.22 -2.87 -16.18
CA ARG A 201 1.18 -2.50 -17.61
C ARG A 201 -0.16 -2.80 -18.25
N ASP A 202 -0.76 -3.95 -17.94
CA ASP A 202 -2.07 -4.34 -18.49
C ASP A 202 -3.17 -3.36 -18.04
N VAL A 203 -3.14 -2.93 -16.76
CA VAL A 203 -4.08 -1.94 -16.22
C VAL A 203 -3.80 -0.52 -16.71
N SER A 204 -2.53 -0.15 -16.86
CA SER A 204 -2.11 1.16 -17.41
C SER A 204 -2.26 1.24 -18.93
N SER A 205 -2.51 0.09 -19.55
CA SER A 205 -2.93 -0.03 -20.95
C SER A 205 -4.40 -0.48 -21.03
N PRO A 206 -5.40 0.28 -20.53
CA PRO A 206 -6.78 0.04 -20.96
C PRO A 206 -6.96 0.30 -22.46
N THR A 207 -5.87 0.69 -23.15
CA THR A 207 -5.85 1.24 -24.48
C THR A 207 -4.49 1.02 -25.15
N GLY A 208 -4.38 -0.04 -25.95
CA GLY A 208 -4.16 0.23 -27.37
C GLY A 208 -5.44 0.89 -27.91
N THR A 209 -5.67 2.15 -27.55
CA THR A 209 -6.95 2.91 -27.68
C THR A 209 -8.16 2.26 -26.97
N GLY A 210 -9.13 3.04 -26.49
CA GLY A 210 -10.37 2.52 -25.88
C GLY A 210 -11.29 1.81 -26.88
N LEU A 211 -10.74 1.41 -28.03
CA LEU A 211 -11.31 0.50 -28.98
C LEU A 211 -10.61 -0.83 -28.68
N GLY A 212 -11.33 -1.82 -28.13
CA GLY A 212 -10.81 -3.15 -27.85
C GLY A 212 -10.41 -3.88 -29.13
N PHE A 213 -9.33 -3.42 -29.77
CA PHE A 213 -8.72 -4.05 -30.93
C PHE A 213 -7.53 -4.84 -30.44
N ASP A 214 -7.79 -6.10 -30.12
CA ASP A 214 -6.74 -7.10 -30.01
C ASP A 214 -6.10 -7.28 -31.41
N MET A 215 -4.85 -6.81 -31.57
CA MET A 215 -4.11 -6.95 -32.82
C MET A 215 -4.00 -8.42 -33.27
N ALA A 216 -3.99 -9.37 -32.34
CA ALA A 216 -3.95 -10.80 -32.67
C ALA A 216 -5.27 -11.28 -33.31
N SER A 217 -6.40 -10.69 -32.94
CA SER A 217 -7.71 -10.97 -33.54
C SER A 217 -7.86 -10.33 -34.94
N LEU A 218 -7.24 -9.17 -35.17
CA LEU A 218 -7.23 -8.49 -36.47
C LEU A 218 -6.39 -9.22 -37.51
N ILE A 219 -5.21 -9.72 -37.12
CA ILE A 219 -4.33 -10.48 -38.01
C ILE A 219 -5.00 -11.78 -38.49
N ASN A 220 -5.91 -12.34 -37.69
CA ASN A 220 -6.68 -13.52 -38.04
C ASN A 220 -8.03 -13.23 -38.71
N ASN A 221 -8.41 -11.95 -38.89
CA ASN A 221 -9.67 -11.59 -39.53
C ASN A 221 -9.49 -11.49 -41.06
N PRO A 222 -10.16 -12.35 -41.86
CA PRO A 222 -9.99 -12.36 -43.31
C PRO A 222 -10.36 -11.05 -44.00
N ALA A 223 -11.33 -10.30 -43.46
CA ALA A 223 -11.73 -9.00 -43.99
C ALA A 223 -10.69 -7.90 -43.74
N PHE A 224 -9.96 -8.01 -42.64
CA PHE A 224 -8.85 -7.09 -42.34
C PHE A 224 -7.61 -7.44 -43.17
N ILE A 225 -7.31 -8.74 -43.33
CA ILE A 225 -6.21 -9.21 -44.20
C ILE A 225 -6.45 -8.78 -45.66
N SER A 226 -7.69 -8.91 -46.16
CA SER A 226 -8.02 -8.49 -47.53
C SER A 226 -7.94 -6.97 -47.70
N MET A 227 -8.44 -6.20 -46.73
CA MET A 227 -8.31 -4.74 -46.72
C MET A 227 -6.84 -4.29 -46.66
N ALA A 228 -6.03 -4.91 -45.82
CA ALA A 228 -4.59 -4.64 -45.74
C ALA A 228 -3.86 -5.01 -47.04
N ALA A 229 -4.22 -6.14 -47.66
CA ALA A 229 -3.67 -6.54 -48.96
C ALA A 229 -4.06 -5.57 -50.08
N SER A 230 -5.30 -5.07 -50.11
CA SER A 230 -5.74 -4.05 -51.06
C SER A 230 -5.02 -2.71 -50.86
N LEU A 231 -4.74 -2.33 -49.61
CA LEU A 231 -3.95 -1.15 -49.30
C LEU A 231 -2.48 -1.30 -49.72
N MET A 232 -1.87 -2.47 -49.54
CA MET A 232 -0.51 -2.74 -50.04
C MET A 232 -0.41 -2.80 -51.56
N GLN A 233 -1.52 -3.09 -52.25
CA GLN A 233 -1.60 -3.02 -53.71
C GLN A 233 -1.80 -1.58 -54.23
N ASN A 234 -2.03 -0.60 -53.34
CA ASN A 234 -2.17 0.79 -53.74
C ASN A 234 -0.79 1.41 -54.03
N PRO A 235 -0.54 1.92 -55.25
CA PRO A 235 0.73 2.51 -55.64
C PRO A 235 1.18 3.67 -54.74
N GLN A 236 0.24 4.44 -54.17
CA GLN A 236 0.54 5.56 -53.29
C GLN A 236 1.05 5.10 -51.92
N ILE A 237 0.49 4.00 -51.39
CA ILE A 237 0.95 3.41 -50.12
C ILE A 237 2.31 2.73 -50.32
N GLN A 238 2.55 2.11 -51.48
CA GLN A 238 3.87 1.56 -51.82
C GLN A 238 4.94 2.66 -51.93
N GLN A 239 4.60 3.81 -52.52
CA GLN A 239 5.51 4.98 -52.58
C GLN A 239 5.78 5.56 -51.19
N LEU A 240 4.77 5.66 -50.34
CA LEU A 240 4.91 6.11 -48.95
C LEU A 240 5.82 5.16 -48.15
N MET A 241 5.61 3.85 -48.27
CA MET A 241 6.38 2.82 -47.57
C MET A 241 7.81 2.72 -48.10
N SER A 242 8.00 2.89 -49.41
CA SER A 242 9.31 2.97 -50.05
C SER A 242 10.08 4.22 -49.60
N GLY A 243 9.41 5.37 -49.44
CA GLY A 243 10.01 6.60 -48.89
C GLY A 243 10.38 6.51 -47.41
N MET A 244 9.67 5.66 -46.66
CA MET A 244 9.97 5.42 -45.25
C MET A 244 11.09 4.38 -45.07
N MET A 245 11.13 3.34 -45.91
CA MET A 245 12.22 2.36 -45.94
C MET A 245 13.52 2.93 -46.52
N SER A 246 13.46 3.87 -47.47
CA SER A 246 14.65 4.55 -47.97
C SER A 246 15.32 5.42 -46.89
N ASN A 247 14.53 5.99 -45.97
CA ASN A 247 15.05 6.67 -44.77
C ASN A 247 15.53 5.72 -43.66
N ALA A 248 15.11 4.44 -43.67
CA ALA A 248 15.50 3.46 -42.65
C ALA A 248 16.72 2.60 -43.06
N ILE A 249 17.04 2.51 -44.34
CA ILE A 249 18.13 1.66 -44.89
C ILE A 249 19.45 2.46 -45.07
N GLY A 250 19.47 3.75 -44.72
CA GLY A 250 20.63 4.64 -44.80
C GLY A 250 21.60 4.56 -43.60
N GLY A 251 22.15 3.39 -43.28
CA GLY A 251 23.37 3.23 -42.46
C GLY A 251 23.32 3.64 -40.97
N PRO A 252 24.19 3.08 -40.10
CA PRO A 252 24.03 3.16 -38.66
C PRO A 252 24.82 4.34 -38.06
N ALA A 253 24.24 5.55 -38.01
CA ALA A 253 24.70 6.63 -37.12
C ALA A 253 23.80 7.87 -37.16
N ALA A 254 22.61 7.80 -36.57
CA ALA A 254 21.87 8.94 -36.00
C ALA A 254 20.63 8.33 -35.34
N GLY A 255 20.54 8.27 -34.02
CA GLY A 255 20.14 9.45 -33.26
C GLY A 255 18.61 9.51 -33.27
N VAL A 256 18.01 9.17 -32.13
CA VAL A 256 16.59 9.34 -31.81
C VAL A 256 16.11 10.71 -32.33
N GLY A 257 15.35 10.71 -33.43
CA GLY A 257 14.99 11.94 -34.13
C GLY A 257 13.98 11.68 -35.23
N GLY A 258 12.76 11.27 -34.86
CA GLY A 258 11.71 10.94 -35.82
C GLY A 258 10.30 10.93 -35.24
N LEU A 259 10.02 11.79 -34.24
CA LEU A 259 8.67 12.14 -33.77
C LEU A 259 8.42 13.64 -33.96
N SER A 260 8.98 14.24 -35.02
CA SER A 260 8.94 15.69 -35.21
C SER A 260 7.87 16.19 -36.16
N ASP A 261 6.96 15.34 -36.65
CA ASP A 261 5.98 15.84 -37.62
C ASP A 261 4.57 15.30 -37.39
N LEU A 262 4.01 15.73 -36.25
CA LEU A 262 2.59 15.56 -35.91
C LEU A 262 1.67 16.09 -37.03
N SER A 263 2.10 17.09 -37.80
CA SER A 263 1.34 17.66 -38.90
C SER A 263 1.20 16.69 -40.08
N SER A 264 2.26 15.96 -40.45
CA SER A 264 2.18 14.97 -41.51
C SER A 264 1.37 13.74 -41.09
N LEU A 265 1.39 13.39 -39.79
CA LEU A 265 0.54 12.33 -39.24
C LEU A 265 -0.94 12.72 -39.21
N ILE A 266 -1.26 13.97 -38.85
CA ILE A 266 -2.63 14.52 -38.92
C ILE A 266 -3.11 14.57 -40.37
N HIS A 267 -2.26 14.99 -41.30
CA HIS A 267 -2.62 15.08 -42.72
C HIS A 267 -2.88 13.70 -43.33
N ALA A 268 -2.03 12.71 -43.02
CA ALA A 268 -2.24 11.33 -43.42
C ALA A 268 -3.53 10.74 -42.82
N GLY A 269 -3.81 11.04 -41.55
CA GLY A 269 -5.06 10.64 -40.89
C GLY A 269 -6.31 11.23 -41.56
N GLN A 270 -6.27 12.50 -41.99
CA GLN A 270 -7.36 13.14 -42.71
C GLN A 270 -7.59 12.54 -44.10
N GLN A 271 -6.52 12.26 -44.87
CA GLN A 271 -6.64 11.62 -46.18
C GLN A 271 -7.20 10.20 -46.06
N PHE A 272 -6.74 9.45 -45.07
CA PHE A 272 -7.25 8.10 -44.78
C PHE A 272 -8.74 8.12 -44.43
N ALA A 273 -9.17 9.05 -43.58
CA ALA A 273 -10.58 9.22 -43.22
C ALA A 273 -11.44 9.56 -44.44
N GLN A 274 -10.97 10.44 -45.33
CA GLN A 274 -11.68 10.77 -46.58
C GLN A 274 -11.81 9.58 -47.52
N GLN A 275 -10.76 8.77 -47.63
CA GLN A 275 -10.75 7.59 -48.49
C GLN A 275 -11.68 6.48 -47.97
N ILE A 276 -11.69 6.24 -46.64
CA ILE A 276 -12.66 5.32 -46.02
C ILE A 276 -14.09 5.83 -46.23
N GLN A 277 -14.33 7.13 -46.11
CA GLN A 277 -15.66 7.70 -46.30
C GLN A 277 -16.19 7.52 -47.73
N GLN A 278 -15.32 7.51 -48.73
CA GLN A 278 -15.69 7.26 -50.12
C GLN A 278 -15.86 5.78 -50.45
N GLN A 279 -15.01 4.91 -49.89
CA GLN A 279 -14.99 3.48 -50.25
C GLN A 279 -15.92 2.63 -49.38
N ASN A 280 -16.18 3.02 -48.14
CA ASN A 280 -16.97 2.22 -47.20
C ASN A 280 -17.77 3.09 -46.20
N PRO A 281 -18.85 3.74 -46.68
CA PRO A 281 -19.64 4.67 -45.86
C PRO A 281 -20.35 3.97 -44.68
N GLU A 282 -20.72 2.69 -44.82
CA GLU A 282 -21.35 1.90 -43.75
C GLU A 282 -20.42 1.69 -42.56
N LEU A 283 -19.10 1.54 -42.80
CA LEU A 283 -18.10 1.39 -41.73
C LEU A 283 -18.00 2.66 -40.88
N ILE A 284 -18.07 3.83 -41.52
CA ILE A 284 -18.08 5.14 -40.83
C ILE A 284 -19.36 5.32 -40.01
N GLU A 285 -20.49 4.87 -40.53
CA GLU A 285 -21.78 4.95 -39.85
C GLU A 285 -21.84 4.01 -38.64
N GLN A 286 -21.29 2.80 -38.76
CA GLN A 286 -21.11 1.87 -37.65
C GLN A 286 -20.18 2.43 -36.56
N LEU A 287 -19.04 3.01 -36.94
CA LEU A 287 -18.11 3.68 -36.01
C LEU A 287 -18.79 4.87 -35.30
N ARG A 288 -19.56 5.69 -36.03
CA ARG A 288 -20.29 6.83 -35.48
C ARG A 288 -21.38 6.40 -34.48
N ASN A 289 -22.12 5.34 -34.80
CA ASN A 289 -23.15 4.80 -33.93
C ASN A 289 -22.54 4.18 -32.66
N HIS A 290 -21.36 3.55 -32.77
CA HIS A 290 -20.62 3.02 -31.62
C HIS A 290 -20.07 4.11 -30.68
N ILE A 291 -19.66 5.26 -31.21
CA ILE A 291 -19.24 6.40 -30.40
C ILE A 291 -20.45 7.05 -29.69
N ARG A 292 -21.60 7.15 -30.37
CA ARG A 292 -22.83 7.69 -29.76
C ARG A 292 -23.44 6.79 -28.68
N SER A 293 -23.43 5.46 -28.87
CA SER A 293 -23.97 4.54 -27.87
C SER A 293 -23.20 4.57 -26.54
N ARG A 294 -21.89 4.83 -26.59
CA ARG A 294 -21.06 5.01 -25.38
C ARG A 294 -21.28 6.33 -24.65
N TYR A 295 -21.70 7.39 -25.34
CA TYR A 295 -22.01 8.67 -24.69
C TYR A 295 -23.32 8.61 -23.89
N LEU A 296 -24.25 7.73 -24.28
CA LEU A 296 -25.54 7.53 -23.59
C LEU A 296 -25.45 6.52 -22.44
N SER A 297 -24.50 5.56 -22.48
CA SER A 297 -24.30 4.60 -21.38
C SER A 297 -23.49 5.16 -20.20
N GLY A 298 -22.94 6.37 -20.32
CA GLY A 298 -22.19 7.05 -19.25
C GLY A 298 -23.00 8.02 -18.39
N SER A 299 -24.32 8.13 -18.61
CA SER A 299 -25.17 9.14 -17.95
C SER A 299 -26.38 8.58 -17.22
N THR A 300 -26.43 7.27 -16.90
CA THR A 300 -27.59 6.65 -16.19
C THR A 300 -27.19 5.76 -15.01
N GLU A 301 -26.16 6.12 -14.26
CA GLU A 301 -25.91 5.55 -12.91
C GLU A 301 -25.58 6.66 -11.90
N GLU A 302 -26.47 7.63 -11.75
CA GLU A 302 -26.62 8.39 -10.51
C GLU A 302 -28.12 8.59 -10.26
N HIS A 303 -28.56 8.17 -9.07
CA HIS A 303 -29.94 8.09 -8.57
C HIS A 303 -30.73 6.79 -8.85
N SER A 304 -30.44 5.77 -8.04
CA SER A 304 -31.42 5.20 -7.07
C SER A 304 -30.70 4.36 -6.02
#